data_AF-A0A959SXT9-F1
#
_entry.id   AF-A0A959SXT9-F1
#
_cell.length_a   1.000
_cell.length_b   1.000
_cell.length_c   1.000
_cell.angle_alpha   90.00
_cell.angle_beta   90.00
_cell.angle_gamma   90.00
#
_symmetry.space_group_name_H-M   'P 1'
#
loop_
_entity.id
_entity.type
_entity.pdbx_description
1 polymer ?
#
loop_
_entity_poly.entity_id
_entity_poly.type
_entity_poly.pdbx_seq_one_letter_code
_entity_poly.pdbx_strand_id
1 'polypeptide(L)'
;NGESCVIITYGMGVYWAKAAAKKFNGNVEVVDLRTLFPLDEELIFERVKAHGKCLVLTEEQQNNSFAEALAGRISKNCFQFLDTPVEVLGALNVPAVPMNMELEKTMLPDSEKVAALIAKVLQY
;
A
#
# COMPACT_ATOMS: atom_id res chain seq x y z
N ASN A 1 13.25 13.03 0.36
CA ASN A 1 12.74 14.40 0.56
C ASN A 1 11.37 14.47 1.25
N GLY A 2 10.89 13.47 2.01
CA GLY A 2 9.68 13.57 2.87
C GLY A 2 8.33 13.95 2.21
N GLU A 3 8.33 14.43 0.97
CA GLU A 3 7.21 15.04 0.26
C GLU A 3 6.49 14.04 -0.64
N SER A 4 6.99 12.80 -0.75
CA SER A 4 6.43 11.78 -1.63
C SER A 4 6.37 10.43 -0.92
N CYS A 5 5.51 9.54 -1.41
CA CYS A 5 5.40 8.19 -0.89
C CYS A 5 5.38 7.16 -2.03
N VAL A 6 5.70 5.91 -1.69
CA VAL A 6 5.57 4.77 -2.57
C VAL A 6 4.46 3.85 -2.09
N ILE A 7 3.64 3.37 -3.04
CA ILE A 7 2.63 2.33 -2.82
C ILE A 7 3.15 1.04 -3.46
N ILE A 8 3.37 0.02 -2.64
CA ILE A 8 3.74 -1.32 -3.09
C ILE A 8 2.48 -2.17 -3.15
N THR A 9 2.12 -2.68 -4.33
CA THR A 9 0.85 -3.39 -4.52
C THR A 9 0.87 -4.37 -5.69
N TYR A 10 -0.22 -5.11 -5.88
CA TYR A 10 -0.45 -6.07 -6.96
C TYR A 10 -1.95 -6.23 -7.22
N GLY A 11 -2.31 -6.85 -8.35
CA GLY A 11 -3.72 -7.13 -8.68
C GLY A 11 -4.58 -5.86 -8.76
N MET A 12 -5.79 -5.92 -8.17
CA MET A 12 -6.72 -4.77 -8.17
C MET A 12 -6.17 -3.54 -7.45
N GLY A 13 -5.27 -3.74 -6.48
CA GLY A 13 -4.60 -2.66 -5.76
C GLY A 13 -3.87 -1.68 -6.69
N VAL A 14 -3.33 -2.16 -7.81
CA VAL A 14 -2.65 -1.31 -8.81
C VAL A 14 -3.62 -0.26 -9.39
N TYR A 15 -4.87 -0.64 -9.65
CA TYR A 15 -5.87 0.26 -10.22
C TYR A 15 -6.35 1.29 -9.20
N TRP A 16 -6.62 0.86 -7.96
CA TRP A 16 -7.00 1.77 -6.88
C TRP A 16 -5.88 2.76 -6.55
N ALA A 17 -4.64 2.28 -6.48
CA ALA A 17 -3.47 3.11 -6.24
C ALA A 17 -3.25 4.15 -7.34
N LYS A 18 -3.30 3.74 -8.63
CA LYS A 18 -3.17 4.67 -9.76
C LYS A 18 -4.30 5.70 -9.79
N ALA A 19 -5.52 5.31 -9.46
CA ALA A 19 -6.65 6.24 -9.38
C ALA A 19 -6.48 7.25 -8.24
N ALA A 20 -6.05 6.80 -7.06
CA ALA A 20 -5.78 7.66 -5.91
C ALA A 20 -4.61 8.63 -6.16
N ALA A 21 -3.51 8.14 -6.74
CA ALA A 21 -2.29 8.90 -7.01
C ALA A 21 -2.51 10.16 -7.88
N LYS A 22 -3.52 10.14 -8.77
CA LYS A 22 -3.89 11.29 -9.61
C LYS A 22 -4.25 12.55 -8.80
N LYS A 23 -4.62 12.40 -7.52
CA LYS A 23 -4.99 13.52 -6.63
C LYS A 23 -3.79 14.22 -5.99
N PHE A 24 -2.58 13.70 -6.14
CA PHE A 24 -1.40 14.12 -5.36
C PHE A 24 -0.25 14.67 -6.23
N ASN A 25 -0.55 15.26 -7.40
CA ASN A 25 0.40 16.00 -8.24
C ASN A 25 1.75 15.30 -8.56
N GLY A 26 1.77 13.96 -8.58
CA GLY A 26 2.99 13.19 -8.86
C GLY A 26 3.83 12.82 -7.64
N ASN A 27 3.37 13.15 -6.43
CA ASN A 27 4.05 12.82 -5.17
C ASN A 27 3.86 11.35 -4.74
N VAL A 28 3.24 10.52 -5.58
CA VAL A 28 2.94 9.12 -5.28
C VAL A 28 3.46 8.24 -6.40
N GLU A 29 4.39 7.36 -6.06
CA GLU A 29 4.82 6.28 -6.95
C GLU A 29 4.01 5.01 -6.67
N VAL A 30 3.64 4.27 -7.71
CA VAL A 30 2.98 2.97 -7.58
C VAL A 30 3.88 1.89 -8.17
N VAL A 31 4.34 0.97 -7.32
CA VAL A 31 5.09 -0.21 -7.70
C VAL A 31 4.14 -1.40 -7.78
N ASP A 32 3.94 -1.91 -9.00
CA ASP A 32 3.22 -3.15 -9.27
C ASP A 32 4.19 -4.33 -9.17
N LEU A 33 4.00 -5.18 -8.16
CA LEU A 33 4.89 -6.31 -7.88
C LEU A 33 4.95 -7.31 -9.02
N ARG A 34 3.83 -7.56 -9.72
CA ARG A 34 3.61 -8.61 -10.75
C ARG A 34 3.88 -10.06 -10.33
N THR A 35 4.88 -10.32 -9.50
CA THR A 35 5.30 -11.63 -9.03
C THR A 35 5.50 -11.58 -7.51
N LEU A 36 4.79 -12.44 -6.78
CA LEU A 36 4.91 -12.54 -5.33
C LEU A 36 6.02 -13.49 -4.88
N PHE A 37 6.39 -14.43 -5.77
CA PHE A 37 7.48 -15.36 -5.52
C PHE A 37 8.13 -15.84 -6.82
N PRO A 38 9.44 -15.62 -7.04
CA PRO A 38 10.33 -14.81 -6.20
C PRO A 38 9.93 -13.31 -6.23
N LEU A 39 10.04 -12.65 -5.09
CA LEU A 39 9.72 -11.23 -4.95
C LEU A 39 10.95 -10.38 -5.30
N ASP A 40 10.75 -9.29 -6.04
CA ASP A 40 11.79 -8.30 -6.32
C ASP A 40 11.99 -7.36 -5.10
N GLU A 41 12.62 -7.90 -4.05
CA GLU A 41 12.88 -7.15 -2.81
C GLU A 41 13.88 -6.00 -3.02
N GLU A 42 14.79 -6.12 -3.99
CA GLU A 42 15.77 -5.08 -4.32
C GLU A 42 15.07 -3.82 -4.80
N LEU A 43 14.18 -3.95 -5.79
CA LEU A 43 13.38 -2.83 -6.30
C LEU A 43 12.54 -2.21 -5.17
N ILE A 44 11.84 -3.03 -4.39
CA ILE A 44 10.98 -2.55 -3.30
C ILE A 44 11.80 -1.69 -2.32
N PHE A 45 12.94 -2.19 -1.85
CA PHE A 45 13.74 -1.47 -0.87
C PHE A 45 14.40 -0.23 -1.47
N GLU A 46 14.83 -0.25 -2.72
CA GLU A 46 15.35 0.93 -3.40
C GLU A 46 14.30 2.05 -3.45
N ARG A 47 13.07 1.73 -3.87
CA ARG A 47 11.99 2.71 -3.98
C ARG A 47 11.56 3.24 -2.61
N VAL A 48 11.44 2.38 -1.61
CA VAL A 48 11.12 2.82 -0.25
C VAL A 48 12.18 3.79 0.29
N LYS A 49 13.47 3.50 0.10
CA LYS A 49 14.55 4.40 0.52
C LYS A 49 14.53 5.74 -0.22
N ALA A 50 14.14 5.76 -1.50
CA ALA A 50 14.04 6.99 -2.28
C ALA A 50 12.92 7.92 -1.76
N HIS A 51 11.79 7.35 -1.34
CA HIS A 51 10.62 8.12 -0.90
C HIS A 51 10.60 8.41 0.60
N GLY A 52 11.06 7.48 1.43
CA GLY A 52 11.03 7.55 2.90
C GLY A 52 9.66 7.27 3.52
N LYS A 53 8.59 7.25 2.72
CA LYS A 53 7.21 6.96 3.14
C LYS A 53 6.64 5.83 2.29
N CYS A 54 6.10 4.79 2.94
CA CYS A 54 5.65 3.57 2.25
C CYS A 54 4.25 3.12 2.70
N LEU A 55 3.43 2.75 1.73
CA LEU A 55 2.15 2.07 1.91
C LEU A 55 2.20 0.72 1.19
N VAL A 56 1.81 -0.37 1.86
CA VAL A 56 1.55 -1.66 1.21
C VAL A 56 0.04 -1.83 1.04
N LEU A 57 -0.42 -2.03 -0.20
CA LEU A 57 -1.84 -2.17 -0.53
C LEU A 57 -2.14 -3.57 -1.05
N THR A 58 -3.16 -4.21 -0.50
CA THR A 58 -3.66 -5.53 -0.95
C THR A 58 -5.19 -5.56 -1.02
N GLU A 59 -5.72 -6.43 -1.87
CA GLU A 59 -7.15 -6.78 -1.90
C GLU A 59 -7.52 -7.79 -0.80
N GLU A 60 -6.53 -8.52 -0.28
CA GLU A 60 -6.71 -9.49 0.80
C GLU A 60 -7.08 -8.79 2.11
N GLN A 61 -7.62 -9.57 3.06
CA GLN A 61 -7.83 -9.09 4.42
C GLN A 61 -6.51 -8.64 5.01
N GLN A 62 -6.52 -7.51 5.73
CA GLN A 62 -5.27 -6.92 6.19
C GLN A 62 -4.50 -7.81 7.19
N ASN A 63 -5.18 -8.36 8.19
CA ASN A 63 -4.48 -9.05 9.28
C ASN A 63 -3.95 -10.41 8.84
N ASN A 64 -2.72 -10.73 9.24
CA ASN A 64 -2.01 -11.97 8.91
C ASN A 64 -1.77 -12.15 7.39
N SER A 65 -1.74 -11.06 6.64
CA SER A 65 -1.61 -11.07 5.18
C SER A 65 -0.16 -11.08 4.70
N PHE A 66 0.00 -11.36 3.39
CA PHE A 66 1.26 -11.10 2.69
C PHE A 66 1.69 -9.63 2.85
N ALA A 67 0.75 -8.69 2.82
CA ALA A 67 1.03 -7.26 2.92
C ALA A 67 1.63 -6.86 4.28
N GLU A 68 1.12 -7.40 5.39
CA GLU A 68 1.70 -7.18 6.72
C GLU A 68 3.09 -7.82 6.86
N ALA A 69 3.27 -9.03 6.35
CA ALA A 69 4.58 -9.68 6.35
C ALA A 69 5.61 -8.87 5.54
N LEU A 70 5.21 -8.36 4.37
CA LEU A 70 6.05 -7.49 3.53
C LEU A 70 6.35 -6.16 4.22
N ALA A 71 5.35 -5.51 4.83
CA ALA A 71 5.55 -4.27 5.59
C ALA A 71 6.56 -4.46 6.74
N GLY A 72 6.51 -5.60 7.44
CA GLY A 72 7.51 -5.95 8.45
C GLY A 72 8.93 -6.09 7.87
N ARG A 73 9.08 -6.73 6.70
CA ARG A 73 10.38 -6.83 6.00
C ARG A 73 10.89 -5.46 5.54
N ILE A 74 10.03 -4.63 4.96
CA ILE A 74 10.37 -3.26 4.56
C ILE A 74 10.83 -2.47 5.78
N SER A 75 10.06 -2.50 6.86
CA SER A 75 10.39 -1.80 8.11
C SER A 75 11.74 -2.22 8.66
N LYS A 76 12.03 -3.53 8.68
CA LYS A 76 13.32 -4.07 9.15
C LYS A 76 14.50 -3.65 8.27
N ASN A 77 14.36 -3.69 6.95
CA ASN A 77 15.45 -3.45 6.00
C ASN A 77 15.64 -1.97 5.64
N CYS A 78 14.61 -1.14 5.85
CA CYS A 78 14.60 0.27 5.47
C CYS A 78 14.46 1.22 6.67
N PHE A 79 14.53 0.72 7.91
CA PHE A 79 14.28 1.49 9.14
C PHE A 79 14.94 2.88 9.17
N GLN A 80 16.23 2.96 8.82
CA GLN A 80 16.99 4.22 8.88
C GLN A 80 16.60 5.23 7.78
N PHE A 81 15.83 4.81 6.79
CA PHE A 81 15.40 5.62 5.66
C PHE A 81 13.91 5.98 5.73
N LEU A 82 13.17 5.41 6.68
CA LEU A 82 11.74 5.62 6.83
C LEU A 82 11.47 6.88 7.68
N ASP A 83 10.76 7.84 7.10
CA ASP A 83 10.26 9.04 7.79
C ASP A 83 9.02 8.71 8.64
N THR A 84 8.29 7.65 8.28
CA THR A 84 7.06 7.19 8.95
C THR A 84 7.02 5.67 9.06
N PRO A 85 6.19 5.11 9.96
CA PRO A 85 5.86 3.69 9.90
C PRO A 85 5.36 3.28 8.50
N VAL A 86 5.65 2.04 8.09
CA VAL A 86 5.08 1.46 6.88
C VAL A 86 3.60 1.20 7.14
N GLU A 87 2.72 1.89 6.42
CA GLU A 87 1.28 1.68 6.53
C GLU A 87 0.84 0.49 5.67
N VAL A 88 -0.22 -0.18 6.09
CA VAL A 88 -0.84 -1.29 5.35
C VAL A 88 -2.31 -1.00 5.19
N LEU A 89 -2.82 -1.18 3.97
CA LEU A 89 -4.24 -1.12 3.66
C LEU A 89 -4.65 -2.41 2.96
N GLY A 90 -5.53 -3.17 3.61
CA GLY A 90 -6.19 -4.33 3.05
C GLY A 90 -7.71 -4.23 3.14
N ALA A 91 -8.40 -5.28 2.72
CA ALA A 91 -9.82 -5.45 2.99
C ALA A 91 -10.07 -5.62 4.50
N LEU A 92 -11.30 -5.31 4.92
CA LEU A 92 -11.72 -5.51 6.32
C LEU A 92 -11.64 -6.98 6.71
N ASN A 93 -11.24 -7.24 7.96
CA ASN A 93 -11.14 -8.57 8.54
C ASN A 93 -12.53 -9.12 8.91
N VAL A 94 -13.26 -9.63 7.92
CA VAL A 94 -14.60 -10.24 8.07
C VAL A 94 -14.63 -11.70 7.60
N PRO A 95 -15.41 -12.60 8.21
CA PRO A 95 -15.33 -14.05 7.92
C PRO A 95 -15.54 -14.47 6.45
N ALA A 96 -16.35 -13.73 5.70
CA ALA A 96 -16.63 -14.00 4.29
C ALA A 96 -16.86 -12.69 3.53
N VAL A 97 -16.57 -12.69 2.23
CA VAL A 97 -16.94 -11.58 1.34
C VAL A 97 -18.47 -11.45 1.31
N PRO A 98 -19.03 -10.28 1.64
CA PRO A 98 -20.47 -10.09 1.62
C PRO A 98 -21.05 -10.25 0.21
N MET A 99 -22.20 -10.94 0.08
CA MET A 99 -22.92 -11.01 -1.21
C MET A 99 -23.69 -9.72 -1.53
N ASN A 100 -23.92 -8.87 -0.53
CA ASN A 100 -24.51 -7.55 -0.74
C ASN A 100 -23.44 -6.61 -1.30
N MET A 101 -23.72 -6.00 -2.46
CA MET A 101 -22.77 -5.14 -3.18
C MET A 101 -22.28 -3.93 -2.36
N GLU A 102 -23.13 -3.34 -1.52
CA GLU A 102 -22.74 -2.20 -0.69
C GLU A 102 -21.79 -2.64 0.43
N LEU A 103 -22.06 -3.80 1.02
CA LEU A 103 -21.19 -4.37 2.06
C LEU A 103 -19.85 -4.84 1.47
N GLU A 104 -19.85 -5.44 0.28
CA GLU A 104 -18.62 -5.81 -0.43
C GLU A 104 -17.75 -4.58 -0.74
N LYS A 105 -18.36 -3.53 -1.30
CA LYS A 105 -17.66 -2.26 -1.57
C LYS A 105 -17.13 -1.61 -0.28
N THR A 106 -17.85 -1.75 0.83
CA THR A 106 -17.40 -1.24 2.13
C THR A 106 -16.23 -2.06 2.66
N MET A 107 -16.22 -3.37 2.45
CA MET A 107 -15.16 -4.29 2.86
C MET A 107 -13.86 -4.07 2.09
N LEU A 108 -13.93 -3.97 0.75
CA LEU A 108 -12.75 -3.87 -0.11
C LEU A 108 -12.10 -2.48 -0.07
N PRO A 109 -10.80 -2.35 -0.33
CA PRO A 109 -10.21 -1.05 -0.61
C PRO A 109 -10.82 -0.40 -1.86
N ASP A 110 -10.71 0.92 -1.95
CA ASP A 110 -11.03 1.68 -3.15
C ASP A 110 -10.10 2.91 -3.24
N SER A 111 -10.19 3.64 -4.35
CA SER A 111 -9.34 4.81 -4.58
C SER A 111 -9.54 5.93 -3.55
N GLU A 112 -10.72 6.05 -2.93
CA GLU A 112 -10.98 7.08 -1.93
C GLU A 112 -10.33 6.72 -0.59
N LYS A 113 -10.48 5.46 -0.15
CA LYS A 113 -9.81 4.93 1.05
C LYS A 113 -8.29 5.00 0.91
N VAL A 114 -7.76 4.64 -0.26
CA VAL A 114 -6.33 4.76 -0.56
C VAL A 114 -5.89 6.23 -0.52
N ALA A 115 -6.63 7.15 -1.14
CA ALA A 115 -6.30 8.58 -1.13
C ALA A 115 -6.30 9.18 0.27
N ALA A 116 -7.26 8.82 1.12
CA ALA A 116 -7.29 9.28 2.50
C ALA A 116 -6.01 8.87 3.27
N LEU A 117 -5.55 7.63 3.06
CA LEU A 117 -4.33 7.14 3.69
C LEU A 117 -3.06 7.78 3.12
N ILE A 118 -2.99 8.00 1.81
CA ILE A 118 -1.89 8.77 1.18
C ILE A 118 -1.79 10.15 1.83
N ALA A 119 -2.91 10.86 1.98
CA ALA A 119 -2.93 12.19 2.57
C ALA A 119 -2.38 12.17 4.01
N LYS A 120 -2.78 11.19 4.82
CA LYS A 120 -2.24 10.99 6.19
C LYS A 120 -0.73 10.75 6.17
N VAL A 121 -0.25 9.85 5.31
CA VAL A 121 1.17 9.49 5.21
C VAL A 121 2.01 10.70 4.79
N LEU A 122 1.54 11.48 3.81
CA LEU A 122 2.27 12.66 3.33
C LEU A 122 2.33 13.79 4.37
N GLN A 123 1.40 13.87 5.32
CA GLN A 123 1.33 14.93 6.34
C GLN A 123 2.22 14.73 7.57
N TYR A 124 2.77 13.52 7.79
CA TYR A 124 3.79 13.28 8.82
C TYR A 124 5.05 14.13 8.56
#